data_AF-A0A7K6LJX8-F1
#
_entry.id   AF-A0A7K6LJX8-F1
#
_cell.length_a   1.000
_cell.length_b   1.000
_cell.length_c   1.000
_cell.angle_alpha   90.00
_cell.angle_beta   90.00
_cell.angle_gamma   90.00
#
_symmetry.space_group_name_H-M   'P 1'
#
loop_
_entity.id
_entity.type
_entity.pdbx_description
1 polymer ?
#
loop_
_entity_poly.entity_id
_entity_poly.type
_entity_poly.pdbx_seq_one_letter_code
_entity_poly.pdbx_strand_id
1 'polypeptide(L)'
;DERLRALDDMMGGVLEVRREDILKMDIPPPSFTSRPEDLWSEEEKKTFEDYEKKVKELNEDKEEYREFLRNEWKKLEDSIKETTQNFDESVCKLSEKKVKSEMVIYQEELKIVNLIYALLLDEELDTREAGLHKFLTKKKKEKVTLYPVFLRCGHVDATHLRIESFLPHPQSLEHGFIKEFADVPEDLLDELLQLYSHRPESPWTETFLDTANPYMKGSPEDYQDALSLLKKAMDELDSPEHMPGGLDQSVWERFCLARRNKMESVELVKWKALALAEMQAFLQRRVDENEKMKSELENIFQELTWLKEEKMKLQQNLTVQFLLKQGQVELDSTAVPEYSDAILINRSVVEELNCTLAAQGEKKITAMVEFKDFSKGIIQLEWEHKKMKMQIQDLTEKARDIVILPISKDCQLFLTVQNYDTHIAQHLAGMEQSLGVMDKLHKKNVKNHQKKVRELKKGIRLKEQANYELSLQLKEMLISVSERMHIFEAADTRDISEKITKQRYQEILKQKYLRNFIREQEKQLAILQSEAE
;
A
#
# COMPACT_ATOMS: atom_id res chain seq x y z
N ASP A 1 -86.72 -46.99 -35.03
CA ASP A 1 -86.08 -45.66 -35.17
C ASP A 1 -87.04 -44.51 -35.47
N GLU A 2 -88.21 -44.47 -34.84
CA GLU A 2 -89.04 -43.25 -34.83
C GLU A 2 -88.83 -42.44 -33.54
N ARG A 3 -88.48 -43.09 -32.42
CA ARG A 3 -88.20 -42.39 -31.15
C ARG A 3 -86.93 -41.54 -31.18
N LEU A 4 -85.85 -42.03 -31.79
CA LEU A 4 -84.60 -41.25 -31.95
C LEU A 4 -84.80 -40.08 -32.91
N ARG A 5 -85.54 -40.28 -34.02
CA ARG A 5 -85.91 -39.20 -34.94
C ARG A 5 -86.86 -38.18 -34.30
N ALA A 6 -87.84 -38.63 -33.52
CA ALA A 6 -88.74 -37.75 -32.78
C ALA A 6 -88.01 -36.97 -31.69
N LEU A 7 -86.95 -37.53 -31.09
CA LEU A 7 -86.12 -36.83 -30.10
C LEU A 7 -85.21 -35.79 -30.77
N ASP A 8 -84.63 -36.11 -31.93
CA ASP A 8 -83.90 -35.15 -32.76
C ASP A 8 -84.82 -34.02 -33.26
N ASP A 9 -86.02 -34.35 -33.77
CA ASP A 9 -86.97 -33.37 -34.31
C ASP A 9 -87.64 -32.52 -33.21
N MET A 10 -87.82 -33.03 -31.99
CA MET A 10 -88.48 -32.29 -30.90
C MET A 10 -87.51 -31.60 -29.94
N MET A 11 -86.31 -32.15 -29.71
CA MET A 11 -85.35 -31.65 -28.69
C MET A 11 -83.89 -31.66 -29.16
N GLY A 12 -83.60 -31.77 -30.46
CA GLY A 12 -82.22 -31.73 -30.99
C GLY A 12 -81.31 -32.84 -30.44
N GLY A 13 -81.89 -33.97 -30.01
CA GLY A 13 -81.14 -35.17 -29.62
C GLY A 13 -80.59 -35.21 -28.19
N VAL A 14 -80.84 -34.20 -27.34
CA VAL A 14 -80.33 -34.16 -25.94
C VAL A 14 -81.45 -33.92 -24.93
N LEU A 15 -81.49 -34.72 -23.84
CA LEU A 15 -82.56 -34.67 -22.82
C LEU A 15 -82.43 -33.47 -21.84
N GLU A 16 -81.22 -32.95 -21.65
CA GLU A 16 -80.92 -31.76 -20.83
C GLU A 16 -79.93 -30.87 -21.58
N VAL A 17 -80.38 -29.68 -21.98
CA VAL A 17 -79.51 -28.70 -22.68
C VAL A 17 -78.54 -28.11 -21.66
N ARG A 18 -77.26 -28.48 -21.74
CA ARG A 18 -76.20 -27.84 -20.94
C ARG A 18 -75.74 -26.57 -21.67
N ARG A 19 -75.29 -25.56 -20.93
CA ARG A 19 -74.75 -24.32 -21.54
C ARG A 19 -73.56 -24.58 -22.48
N GLU A 20 -72.85 -25.68 -22.27
CA GLU A 20 -71.76 -26.16 -23.13
C GLU A 20 -72.23 -26.61 -24.52
N ASP A 21 -73.51 -26.98 -24.67
CA ASP A 21 -74.06 -27.49 -25.93
C ASP A 21 -74.28 -26.36 -26.95
N ILE A 22 -74.43 -25.11 -26.49
CA ILE A 22 -74.53 -23.90 -27.32
C ILE A 22 -73.32 -23.75 -28.24
N LEU A 23 -72.12 -24.16 -27.78
CA LEU A 23 -70.89 -24.12 -28.58
C LEU A 23 -70.88 -25.14 -29.73
N LYS A 24 -71.65 -26.22 -29.62
CA LYS A 24 -71.72 -27.32 -30.60
C LYS A 24 -72.92 -27.21 -31.54
N MET A 25 -73.87 -26.33 -31.25
CA MET A 25 -75.03 -26.10 -32.11
C MET A 25 -74.61 -25.32 -33.35
N ASP A 26 -74.91 -25.85 -34.54
CA ASP A 26 -74.72 -25.15 -35.81
C ASP A 26 -76.04 -25.15 -36.58
N ILE A 27 -76.47 -23.97 -37.04
CA ILE A 27 -77.72 -23.83 -37.80
C ILE A 27 -77.41 -24.14 -39.28
N PRO A 28 -77.96 -25.22 -39.87
CA PRO A 28 -77.65 -25.61 -41.23
C PRO A 28 -78.17 -24.56 -42.22
N PRO A 29 -77.42 -24.26 -43.30
CA PRO A 29 -77.82 -23.26 -44.27
C PRO A 29 -79.09 -23.70 -45.02
N PRO A 30 -80.02 -22.78 -45.33
CA PRO A 30 -81.20 -23.08 -46.13
C PRO A 30 -80.83 -23.63 -47.51
N SER A 31 -81.52 -24.66 -48.00
CA SER A 31 -81.15 -25.43 -49.20
C SER A 31 -80.97 -24.61 -50.49
N PHE A 32 -81.57 -23.42 -50.58
CA PHE A 32 -81.50 -22.53 -51.74
C PHE A 32 -80.25 -21.62 -51.79
N THR A 33 -79.44 -21.56 -50.73
CA THR A 33 -78.16 -20.80 -50.68
C THR A 33 -77.11 -21.29 -51.68
N SER A 34 -77.31 -22.46 -52.28
CA SER A 34 -76.50 -22.99 -53.39
C SER A 34 -76.78 -22.30 -54.74
N ARG A 35 -77.82 -21.47 -54.84
CA ARG A 35 -78.23 -20.72 -56.05
C ARG A 35 -77.89 -19.22 -55.93
N PRO A 36 -77.54 -18.52 -57.02
CA PRO A 36 -77.18 -17.10 -56.99
C PRO A 36 -78.28 -16.19 -56.42
N GLU A 37 -77.89 -15.17 -55.64
CA GLU A 37 -78.78 -14.21 -54.93
C GLU A 37 -79.80 -13.48 -55.81
N ASP A 38 -79.49 -13.30 -57.09
CA ASP A 38 -80.34 -12.58 -58.05
C ASP A 38 -81.63 -13.34 -58.41
N LEU A 39 -81.71 -14.64 -58.12
CA LEU A 39 -82.84 -15.52 -58.43
C LEU A 39 -83.73 -15.82 -57.22
N TRP A 40 -83.45 -15.22 -56.07
CA TRP A 40 -84.20 -15.49 -54.84
C TRP A 40 -85.54 -14.76 -54.85
N SER A 41 -86.62 -15.49 -54.53
CA SER A 41 -87.93 -14.93 -54.22
C SER A 41 -87.86 -13.96 -53.03
N GLU A 42 -88.75 -12.97 -52.97
CA GLU A 42 -88.91 -12.08 -51.79
C GLU A 42 -89.11 -12.87 -50.48
N GLU A 43 -89.74 -14.05 -50.54
CA GLU A 43 -89.93 -14.95 -49.40
C GLU A 43 -88.65 -15.73 -49.05
N GLU A 44 -87.84 -16.07 -50.06
CA GLU A 44 -86.54 -16.73 -49.88
C GLU A 44 -85.49 -15.76 -49.31
N LYS A 45 -85.54 -14.48 -49.70
CA LYS A 45 -84.74 -13.41 -49.10
C LYS A 45 -85.07 -13.21 -47.62
N LYS A 46 -86.37 -13.17 -47.25
CA LYS A 46 -86.79 -13.09 -45.84
C LYS A 46 -86.35 -14.30 -45.01
N THR A 47 -86.46 -15.51 -45.55
CA THR A 47 -86.02 -16.72 -44.84
C THR A 47 -84.50 -16.81 -44.68
N PHE A 48 -83.72 -16.23 -45.61
CA PHE A 48 -82.28 -16.08 -45.46
C PHE A 48 -81.92 -14.97 -44.44
N GLU A 49 -82.60 -13.83 -44.45
CA GLU A 49 -82.43 -12.78 -43.43
C GLU A 49 -82.72 -13.30 -42.01
N ASP A 50 -83.76 -14.12 -41.85
CA ASP A 50 -84.09 -14.75 -40.58
C ASP A 50 -83.09 -15.85 -40.19
N TYR A 51 -82.53 -16.58 -41.17
CA TYR A 51 -81.42 -17.51 -40.94
C TYR A 51 -80.16 -16.76 -40.47
N GLU A 52 -79.79 -15.66 -41.14
CA GLU A 52 -78.64 -14.85 -40.75
C GLU A 52 -78.80 -14.27 -39.35
N LYS A 53 -80.00 -13.78 -39.00
CA LYS A 53 -80.28 -13.27 -37.64
C LYS A 53 -80.08 -14.36 -36.61
N LYS A 54 -80.63 -15.56 -36.82
CA LYS A 54 -80.47 -16.69 -35.90
C LYS A 54 -79.01 -17.17 -35.80
N VAL A 55 -78.24 -17.13 -36.89
CA VAL A 55 -76.81 -17.44 -36.87
C VAL A 55 -76.01 -16.37 -36.13
N LYS A 56 -76.37 -15.09 -36.27
CA LYS A 56 -75.77 -13.97 -35.53
C LYS A 56 -76.07 -14.09 -34.04
N GLU A 57 -77.33 -14.29 -33.65
CA GLU A 57 -77.77 -14.51 -32.26
C GLU A 57 -77.04 -15.73 -31.64
N LEU A 58 -76.98 -16.85 -32.35
CA LEU A 58 -76.28 -18.05 -31.86
C LEU A 58 -74.75 -17.83 -31.74
N ASN A 59 -74.15 -17.04 -32.62
CA ASN A 59 -72.73 -16.68 -32.49
C ASN A 59 -72.49 -15.70 -31.33
N GLU A 60 -73.42 -14.78 -31.08
CA GLU A 60 -73.38 -13.88 -29.91
C GLU A 60 -73.48 -14.70 -28.62
N ASP A 61 -74.44 -15.62 -28.50
CA ASP A 61 -74.58 -16.53 -27.36
C ASP A 61 -73.33 -17.41 -27.14
N LYS A 62 -72.73 -17.92 -28.22
CA LYS A 62 -71.46 -18.67 -28.17
C LYS A 62 -70.31 -17.80 -27.63
N GLU A 63 -70.24 -16.54 -28.04
CA GLU A 63 -69.18 -15.62 -27.61
C GLU A 63 -69.38 -15.14 -26.17
N GLU A 64 -70.63 -14.88 -25.76
CA GLU A 64 -70.99 -14.60 -24.36
C GLU A 64 -70.60 -15.78 -23.45
N TYR A 65 -70.87 -17.01 -23.87
CA TYR A 65 -70.49 -18.20 -23.11
C TYR A 65 -68.96 -18.39 -23.06
N ARG A 66 -68.24 -18.10 -24.16
CA ARG A 66 -66.76 -18.08 -24.15
C ARG A 66 -66.21 -17.01 -23.22
N GLU A 67 -66.80 -15.83 -23.19
CA GLU A 67 -66.40 -14.76 -22.28
C GLU A 67 -66.68 -15.13 -20.83
N PHE A 68 -67.82 -15.75 -20.55
CA PHE A 68 -68.13 -16.32 -19.25
C PHE A 68 -67.06 -17.34 -18.81
N LEU A 69 -66.69 -18.30 -19.67
CA LEU A 69 -65.64 -19.28 -19.39
C LEU A 69 -64.26 -18.63 -19.20
N ARG A 70 -63.91 -17.60 -19.99
CA ARG A 70 -62.65 -16.85 -19.80
C ARG A 70 -62.63 -16.13 -18.46
N ASN A 71 -63.75 -15.56 -18.03
CA ASN A 71 -63.89 -14.90 -16.74
C ASN A 71 -63.82 -15.89 -15.57
N GLU A 72 -64.47 -17.06 -15.68
CA GLU A 72 -64.33 -18.13 -14.68
C GLU A 72 -62.90 -18.67 -14.61
N TRP A 73 -62.27 -18.90 -15.76
CA TRP A 73 -60.88 -19.33 -15.83
C TRP A 73 -59.95 -18.33 -15.14
N LYS A 74 -60.11 -17.03 -15.42
CA LYS A 74 -59.31 -15.98 -14.78
C LYS A 74 -59.56 -15.90 -13.27
N LYS A 75 -60.82 -16.00 -12.82
CA LYS A 75 -61.15 -16.04 -11.39
C LYS A 75 -60.51 -17.24 -10.69
N LEU A 76 -60.52 -18.42 -11.32
CA LEU A 76 -59.86 -19.61 -10.80
C LEU A 76 -58.34 -19.43 -10.78
N GLU A 77 -57.74 -18.86 -11.83
CA GLU A 77 -56.32 -18.57 -11.89
C GLU A 77 -55.88 -17.61 -10.78
N ASP A 78 -56.62 -16.52 -10.57
CA ASP A 78 -56.34 -15.54 -9.53
C ASP A 78 -56.50 -16.16 -8.12
N SER A 79 -57.54 -16.97 -7.91
CA SER A 79 -57.75 -17.72 -6.66
C SER A 79 -56.62 -18.72 -6.38
N ILE A 80 -56.14 -19.45 -7.39
CA ILE A 80 -55.00 -20.36 -7.25
C ILE A 80 -53.73 -19.58 -6.89
N LYS A 81 -53.48 -18.43 -7.54
CA LYS A 81 -52.33 -17.59 -7.22
C LYS A 81 -52.37 -17.07 -5.78
N GLU A 82 -53.51 -16.56 -5.35
CA GLU A 82 -53.70 -16.05 -3.98
C GLU A 82 -53.52 -17.16 -2.93
N THR A 83 -54.13 -18.33 -3.16
CA THR A 83 -53.99 -19.48 -2.25
C THR A 83 -52.56 -20.01 -2.19
N THR A 84 -51.85 -20.02 -3.33
CA THR A 84 -50.43 -20.42 -3.38
C THR A 84 -49.56 -19.43 -2.60
N GLN A 85 -49.74 -18.13 -2.81
CA GLN A 85 -49.01 -17.09 -2.06
C GLN A 85 -49.28 -17.17 -0.56
N ASN A 86 -50.54 -17.34 -0.15
CA ASN A 86 -50.91 -17.49 1.26
C ASN A 86 -50.30 -18.74 1.89
N PHE A 87 -50.20 -19.84 1.13
CA PHE A 87 -49.54 -21.06 1.56
C PHE A 87 -48.03 -20.84 1.73
N ASP A 88 -47.36 -20.27 0.72
CA ASP A 88 -45.92 -19.99 0.75
C ASP A 88 -45.56 -19.05 1.92
N GLU A 89 -46.34 -18.00 2.16
CA GLU A 89 -46.18 -17.14 3.32
C GLU A 89 -46.30 -17.91 4.65
N SER A 90 -47.26 -18.83 4.73
CA SER A 90 -47.48 -19.65 5.92
C SER A 90 -46.30 -20.60 6.15
N VAL A 91 -45.78 -21.20 5.09
CA VAL A 91 -44.58 -22.07 5.14
C VAL A 91 -43.34 -21.26 5.53
N CYS A 92 -43.14 -20.07 4.98
CA CYS A 92 -42.06 -19.16 5.36
C CYS A 92 -42.14 -18.81 6.85
N LYS A 93 -43.31 -18.36 7.32
CA LYS A 93 -43.54 -18.06 8.75
C LYS A 93 -43.31 -19.28 9.65
N LEU A 94 -43.69 -20.47 9.20
CA LEU A 94 -43.44 -21.72 9.93
C LEU A 94 -41.95 -22.08 9.96
N SER A 95 -41.24 -21.91 8.85
CA SER A 95 -39.81 -22.18 8.75
C SER A 95 -38.99 -21.25 9.67
N GLU A 96 -39.35 -19.95 9.72
CA GLU A 96 -38.73 -19.01 10.64
C GLU A 96 -38.97 -19.39 12.11
N LYS A 97 -40.21 -19.81 12.43
CA LYS A 97 -40.53 -20.29 13.78
C LYS A 97 -39.74 -21.54 14.12
N LYS A 98 -39.61 -22.49 13.18
CA LYS A 98 -38.82 -23.70 13.35
C LYS A 98 -37.36 -23.36 13.67
N VAL A 99 -36.73 -22.53 12.85
CA VAL A 99 -35.31 -22.13 13.04
C VAL A 99 -35.12 -21.41 14.38
N LYS A 100 -36.03 -20.50 14.75
CA LYS A 100 -35.97 -19.80 16.05
C LYS A 100 -36.12 -20.77 17.23
N SER A 101 -37.04 -21.74 17.14
CA SER A 101 -37.21 -22.77 18.17
C SER A 101 -35.98 -23.68 18.27
N GLU A 102 -35.45 -24.17 17.15
CA GLU A 102 -34.23 -24.98 17.10
C GLU A 102 -33.03 -24.22 17.68
N MET A 103 -32.87 -22.94 17.34
CA MET A 103 -31.83 -22.09 17.93
C MET A 103 -31.91 -22.03 19.46
N VAL A 104 -33.11 -21.86 20.02
CA VAL A 104 -33.30 -21.83 21.48
C VAL A 104 -33.04 -23.20 22.09
N ILE A 105 -33.48 -24.29 21.46
CA ILE A 105 -33.21 -25.66 21.91
C ILE A 105 -31.70 -25.89 21.98
N TYR A 106 -30.97 -25.62 20.89
CA TYR A 106 -29.52 -25.79 20.85
C TYR A 106 -28.79 -24.92 21.86
N GLN A 107 -29.28 -23.70 22.12
CA GLN A 107 -28.74 -22.84 23.16
C GLN A 107 -28.88 -23.48 24.55
N GLU A 108 -30.07 -23.97 24.89
CA GLU A 108 -30.31 -24.61 26.19
C GLU A 108 -29.55 -25.95 26.31
N GLU A 109 -29.48 -26.75 25.24
CA GLU A 109 -28.67 -27.96 25.19
C GLU A 109 -27.18 -27.65 25.44
N LEU A 110 -26.63 -26.60 24.81
CA LEU A 110 -25.26 -26.17 25.05
C LEU A 110 -25.05 -25.70 26.50
N LYS A 111 -26.03 -25.02 27.11
CA LYS A 111 -25.95 -24.64 28.54
C LYS A 111 -25.89 -25.87 29.42
N ILE A 112 -26.75 -26.86 29.16
CA ILE A 112 -26.77 -28.12 29.89
C ILE A 112 -25.41 -28.81 29.77
N VAL A 113 -24.86 -28.93 28.57
CA VAL A 113 -23.54 -29.54 28.34
C VAL A 113 -22.43 -28.79 29.09
N ASN A 114 -22.42 -27.46 29.03
CA ASN A 114 -21.42 -26.65 29.74
C ASN A 114 -21.53 -26.80 31.26
N LEU A 115 -22.75 -26.87 31.81
CA LEU A 115 -22.98 -27.11 33.23
C LEU A 115 -22.54 -28.52 33.65
N ILE A 116 -22.87 -29.54 32.86
CA ILE A 116 -22.41 -30.91 33.09
C ILE A 116 -20.89 -30.97 33.07
N TYR A 117 -20.25 -30.31 32.11
CA TYR A 117 -18.79 -30.23 32.02
C TYR A 117 -18.18 -29.57 33.27
N ALA A 118 -18.74 -28.44 33.72
CA ALA A 118 -18.29 -27.76 34.93
C ALA A 118 -18.45 -28.63 36.19
N LEU A 119 -19.57 -29.35 36.31
CA LEU A 119 -19.81 -30.29 37.42
C LEU A 119 -18.85 -31.47 37.38
N LEU A 120 -18.62 -32.06 36.21
CA LEU A 120 -17.68 -33.17 36.04
C LEU A 120 -16.26 -32.75 36.43
N LEU A 121 -15.87 -31.53 36.05
CA LEU A 121 -14.56 -30.98 36.39
C LEU A 121 -14.43 -30.69 37.88
N ASP A 122 -15.48 -30.19 38.55
CA ASP A 122 -15.51 -30.04 40.01
C ASP A 122 -15.41 -31.40 40.73
N GLU A 123 -16.12 -32.43 40.25
CA GLU A 123 -16.02 -33.81 40.75
C GLU A 123 -14.60 -34.39 40.56
N GLU A 124 -13.96 -34.14 39.41
CA GLU A 124 -12.58 -34.56 39.16
C GLU A 124 -11.61 -33.89 40.15
N LEU A 125 -11.76 -32.59 40.38
CA LEU A 125 -10.95 -31.86 41.36
C LEU A 125 -11.20 -32.37 42.79
N ASP A 126 -12.44 -32.69 43.15
CA ASP A 126 -12.81 -33.27 44.45
C ASP A 126 -12.20 -34.65 44.67
N THR A 127 -12.29 -35.52 43.66
CA THR A 127 -11.69 -36.86 43.75
C THR A 127 -10.17 -36.79 43.87
N ARG A 128 -9.54 -35.86 43.15
CA ARG A 128 -8.10 -35.61 43.24
C ARG A 128 -7.71 -35.04 44.61
N GLU A 129 -8.44 -34.05 45.12
CA GLU A 129 -8.22 -33.47 46.45
C GLU A 129 -8.37 -34.54 47.55
N ALA A 130 -9.41 -35.38 47.48
CA ALA A 130 -9.62 -36.48 48.40
C ALA A 130 -8.50 -37.53 48.32
N GLY A 131 -8.01 -37.82 47.11
CA GLY A 131 -6.85 -38.68 46.87
C GLY A 131 -5.59 -38.16 47.55
N LEU A 132 -5.27 -36.88 47.37
CA LEU A 132 -4.12 -36.24 48.02
C LEU A 132 -4.28 -36.19 49.55
N HIS A 133 -5.47 -35.91 50.08
CA HIS A 133 -5.71 -35.96 51.53
C HIS A 133 -5.52 -37.38 52.10
N LYS A 134 -5.98 -38.43 51.39
CA LYS A 134 -5.71 -39.83 51.78
C LYS A 134 -4.21 -40.14 51.76
N PHE A 135 -3.49 -39.68 50.75
CA PHE A 135 -2.05 -39.88 50.66
C PHE A 135 -1.29 -39.12 51.78
N LEU A 136 -1.68 -37.88 52.04
CA LEU A 136 -1.14 -37.04 53.11
C LEU A 136 -1.38 -37.65 54.50
N THR A 137 -2.59 -38.17 54.77
CA THR A 137 -2.88 -38.85 56.04
C THR A 137 -2.09 -40.15 56.19
N LYS A 138 -1.88 -40.91 55.11
CA LYS A 138 -0.98 -42.09 55.10
C LYS A 138 0.46 -41.71 55.44
N LYS A 139 1.02 -40.70 54.74
CA LYS A 139 2.39 -40.21 54.97
C LYS A 139 2.58 -39.64 56.37
N LYS A 140 1.60 -38.90 56.91
CA LYS A 140 1.63 -38.43 58.30
C LYS A 140 1.64 -39.58 59.30
N LYS A 141 0.86 -40.65 59.07
CA LYS A 141 0.89 -41.85 59.92
C LYS A 141 2.26 -42.55 59.88
N GLU A 142 2.83 -42.73 58.69
CA GLU A 142 4.17 -43.29 58.51
C GLU A 142 5.24 -42.47 59.26
N LYS A 143 5.17 -41.13 59.18
CA LYS A 143 6.04 -40.23 59.92
C LYS A 143 5.93 -40.40 61.43
N VAL A 144 4.72 -40.49 61.96
CA VAL A 144 4.47 -40.69 63.40
C VAL A 144 5.00 -42.05 63.85
N THR A 145 4.87 -43.10 63.05
CA THR A 145 5.42 -44.43 63.38
C THR A 145 6.95 -44.48 63.37
N LEU A 146 7.61 -43.68 62.52
CA LEU A 146 9.07 -43.59 62.45
C LEU A 146 9.69 -42.69 63.52
N TYR A 147 8.91 -41.77 64.10
CA TYR A 147 9.38 -40.79 65.08
C TYR A 147 10.07 -41.38 66.33
N PRO A 148 9.59 -42.47 66.96
CA PRO A 148 10.28 -43.10 68.10
C PRO A 148 11.63 -43.74 67.72
N VAL A 149 11.81 -44.16 66.46
CA VAL A 149 13.09 -44.69 65.96
C VAL A 149 14.08 -43.54 65.80
N PHE A 150 13.62 -42.38 65.32
CA PHE A 150 14.42 -41.16 65.23
C PHE A 150 14.80 -40.60 66.62
N LEU A 151 13.92 -40.67 67.62
CA LEU A 151 14.28 -40.29 69.00
C LEU A 151 15.39 -41.17 69.60
N ARG A 152 15.40 -42.47 69.27
CA ARG A 152 16.46 -43.40 69.70
C ARG A 152 17.79 -43.12 69.01
N CYS A 153 17.74 -42.62 67.78
CA CYS A 153 18.92 -42.19 67.02
C CYS A 153 19.70 -41.06 67.73
N GLY A 154 19.03 -40.11 68.40
CA GLY A 154 19.72 -39.07 69.18
C GLY A 154 20.59 -39.58 70.35
N HIS A 155 20.44 -40.84 70.76
CA HIS A 155 21.32 -41.45 71.78
C HIS A 155 22.69 -41.86 71.20
N VAL A 156 22.78 -42.02 69.87
CA VAL A 156 24.04 -42.36 69.19
C VAL A 156 25.01 -41.18 69.23
N ASP A 157 24.52 -39.95 69.14
CA ASP A 157 25.34 -38.73 69.30
C ASP A 157 25.93 -38.62 70.72
N ALA A 158 25.17 -39.04 71.73
CA ALA A 158 25.68 -39.12 73.10
C ALA A 158 26.75 -40.22 73.26
N THR A 159 26.61 -41.35 72.55
CA THR A 159 27.64 -42.40 72.53
C THR A 159 28.89 -41.99 71.76
N HIS A 160 28.74 -41.14 70.73
CA HIS A 160 29.85 -40.55 69.99
C HIS A 160 30.77 -39.72 70.88
N LEU A 161 30.18 -38.73 71.57
CA LEU A 161 30.89 -37.87 72.52
C LEU A 161 31.57 -38.68 73.64
N ARG A 162 30.95 -39.80 74.02
CA ARG A 162 31.53 -40.71 75.01
C ARG A 162 32.74 -41.47 74.46
N ILE A 163 32.72 -41.94 73.21
CA ILE A 163 33.85 -42.64 72.60
C ILE A 163 35.01 -41.68 72.32
N GLU A 164 34.73 -40.45 71.86
CA GLU A 164 35.74 -39.39 71.69
C GLU A 164 36.48 -39.07 72.99
N SER A 165 35.79 -39.06 74.13
CA SER A 165 36.44 -38.81 75.43
C SER A 165 37.28 -40.00 75.95
N PHE A 166 37.06 -41.21 75.42
CA PHE A 166 37.83 -42.42 75.75
C PHE A 166 38.97 -42.72 74.77
N LEU A 167 39.25 -41.86 73.79
CA LEU A 167 40.39 -42.00 72.89
C LEU A 167 41.65 -41.42 73.58
N PRO A 168 42.53 -42.24 74.19
CA PRO A 168 43.81 -41.73 74.68
C PRO A 168 44.65 -41.28 73.47
N HIS A 169 45.17 -40.06 73.52
CA HIS A 169 46.14 -39.61 72.52
C HIS A 169 47.37 -40.53 72.56
N PRO A 170 47.91 -40.95 71.41
CA PRO A 170 49.08 -41.86 71.36
C PRO A 170 50.26 -41.33 72.19
N GLN A 171 50.42 -40.01 72.25
CA GLN A 171 51.42 -39.32 73.06
C GLN A 171 51.20 -39.49 74.58
N SER A 172 49.96 -39.64 75.05
CA SER A 172 49.69 -39.85 76.48
C SER A 172 50.01 -41.28 76.94
N LEU A 173 49.85 -42.26 76.05
CA LEU A 173 50.24 -43.65 76.31
C LEU A 173 51.77 -43.82 76.32
N GLU A 174 52.47 -43.17 75.40
CA GLU A 174 53.94 -43.17 75.35
C GLU A 174 54.56 -42.45 76.56
N HIS A 175 54.02 -41.29 76.95
CA HIS A 175 54.46 -40.59 78.16
C HIS A 175 54.11 -41.34 79.45
N GLY A 176 52.99 -42.08 79.47
CA GLY A 176 52.65 -43.00 80.57
C GLY A 176 53.66 -44.14 80.69
N PHE A 177 54.03 -44.75 79.57
CA PHE A 177 55.05 -45.79 79.50
C PHE A 177 56.43 -45.31 79.99
N ILE A 178 56.90 -44.14 79.53
CA ILE A 178 58.18 -43.57 79.98
C ILE A 178 58.19 -43.34 81.50
N LYS A 179 57.06 -42.97 82.10
CA LYS A 179 56.93 -42.81 83.55
C LYS A 179 56.93 -44.14 84.31
N GLU A 180 56.35 -45.19 83.74
CA GLU A 180 56.25 -46.52 84.36
C GLU A 180 57.58 -47.30 84.33
N PHE A 181 58.48 -46.97 83.40
CA PHE A 181 59.79 -47.63 83.21
C PHE A 181 60.98 -46.69 83.48
N ALA A 182 60.79 -45.64 84.28
CA ALA A 182 61.85 -44.69 84.67
C ALA A 182 63.01 -45.32 85.48
N ASP A 183 62.86 -46.57 85.92
CA ASP A 183 63.84 -47.40 86.62
C ASP A 183 64.83 -48.13 85.69
N VAL A 184 64.62 -48.08 84.37
CA VAL A 184 65.45 -48.75 83.34
C VAL A 184 66.48 -47.77 82.74
N PRO A 185 67.72 -48.21 82.41
CA PRO A 185 68.71 -47.36 81.74
C PRO A 185 68.21 -46.82 80.39
N GLU A 186 68.57 -45.57 80.04
CA GLU A 186 68.08 -44.86 78.84
C GLU A 186 68.29 -45.65 77.52
N ASP A 187 69.44 -46.31 77.34
CA ASP A 187 69.73 -47.09 76.13
C ASP A 187 68.77 -48.29 75.94
N LEU A 188 68.39 -48.95 77.04
CA LEU A 188 67.44 -50.07 77.05
C LEU A 188 65.99 -49.58 76.99
N LEU A 189 65.71 -48.38 77.51
CA LEU A 189 64.38 -47.76 77.44
C LEU A 189 64.02 -47.40 76.00
N ASP A 190 64.96 -46.90 75.21
CA ASP A 190 64.75 -46.62 73.78
C ASP A 190 64.49 -47.89 72.96
N GLU A 191 65.18 -48.98 73.26
CA GLU A 191 64.95 -50.29 72.64
C GLU A 191 63.56 -50.85 73.02
N LEU A 192 63.16 -50.73 74.29
CA LEU A 192 61.82 -51.10 74.76
C LEU A 192 60.72 -50.21 74.15
N LEU A 193 60.97 -48.92 73.93
CA LEU A 193 60.03 -48.01 73.26
C LEU A 193 59.82 -48.38 71.78
N GLN A 194 60.87 -48.84 71.09
CA GLN A 194 60.75 -49.38 69.73
C GLN A 194 59.89 -50.66 69.73
N LEU A 195 60.12 -51.58 70.68
CA LEU A 195 59.31 -52.79 70.84
C LEU A 195 57.86 -52.52 71.31
N TYR A 196 57.64 -51.44 72.05
CA TYR A 196 56.32 -50.96 72.50
C TYR A 196 55.51 -50.31 71.36
N SER A 197 56.22 -49.81 70.34
CA SER A 197 55.65 -49.23 69.13
C SER A 197 55.42 -50.28 68.04
N HIS A 198 56.16 -51.39 68.09
CA HIS A 198 56.01 -52.53 67.20
C HIS A 198 54.63 -53.18 67.35
N ARG A 199 53.95 -53.43 66.23
CA ARG A 199 52.63 -54.06 66.19
C ARG A 199 52.74 -55.46 65.57
N PRO A 200 51.94 -56.43 66.01
CA PRO A 200 51.83 -57.71 65.32
C PRO A 200 51.37 -57.48 63.88
N GLU A 201 51.98 -58.19 62.93
CA GLU A 201 51.50 -58.23 61.55
C GLU A 201 50.08 -58.77 61.55
N SER A 202 49.18 -58.02 60.94
CA SER A 202 47.76 -58.11 61.19
C SER A 202 47.09 -58.91 60.06
N PRO A 203 46.60 -60.16 60.28
CA PRO A 203 45.76 -60.86 59.28
C PRO A 203 44.33 -60.30 59.19
N TRP A 204 44.05 -59.15 59.83
CA TRP A 204 42.72 -58.68 60.19
C TRP A 204 41.92 -58.04 59.05
N THR A 205 42.58 -57.66 57.95
CA THR A 205 41.96 -56.78 56.95
C THR A 205 41.13 -57.51 55.89
N GLU A 206 41.36 -58.81 55.66
CA GLU A 206 40.68 -59.56 54.60
C GLU A 206 39.38 -60.25 55.06
N THR A 207 39.32 -60.76 56.29
CA THR A 207 38.24 -61.68 56.70
C THR A 207 36.92 -60.98 57.06
N PHE A 208 36.94 -59.72 57.46
CA PHE A 208 35.74 -58.98 57.93
C PHE A 208 34.98 -58.24 56.83
N LEU A 209 35.47 -58.26 55.58
CA LEU A 209 34.79 -57.61 54.46
C LEU A 209 33.70 -58.49 53.81
N ASP A 210 33.70 -59.80 54.07
CA ASP A 210 32.87 -60.78 53.35
C ASP A 210 31.59 -61.23 54.07
N THR A 211 31.19 -60.59 55.17
CA THR A 211 29.88 -60.86 55.79
C THR A 211 28.76 -60.20 54.99
N ALA A 212 27.98 -61.01 54.28
CA ALA A 212 26.91 -60.62 53.35
C ALA A 212 25.71 -59.85 53.94
N ASN A 213 25.77 -59.40 55.20
CA ASN A 213 24.69 -58.65 55.84
C ASN A 213 25.05 -57.15 55.96
N PRO A 214 24.45 -56.25 55.15
CA PRO A 214 24.73 -54.82 55.17
C PRO A 214 24.20 -54.09 56.42
N TYR A 215 23.61 -54.80 57.39
CA TYR A 215 23.03 -54.25 58.61
C TYR A 215 23.70 -54.69 59.91
N MET A 216 24.64 -55.64 59.87
CA MET A 216 25.36 -56.11 61.07
C MET A 216 26.81 -56.40 60.68
N LYS A 217 27.71 -55.45 60.92
CA LYS A 217 29.14 -55.73 60.98
C LYS A 217 29.54 -55.65 62.46
N GLY A 218 30.30 -56.63 62.95
CA GLY A 218 30.73 -56.66 64.35
C GLY A 218 29.68 -57.18 65.34
N SER A 219 29.42 -58.50 65.30
CA SER A 219 28.83 -59.21 66.43
C SER A 219 29.75 -59.13 67.66
N PRO A 220 29.23 -59.15 68.91
CA PRO A 220 30.05 -59.37 70.10
C PRO A 220 30.90 -60.65 70.03
N GLU A 221 30.46 -61.64 69.24
CA GLU A 221 31.18 -62.88 68.96
C GLU A 221 32.41 -62.62 68.08
N ASP A 222 32.28 -61.74 67.08
CA ASP A 222 33.38 -61.30 66.21
C ASP A 222 34.49 -60.57 66.99
N TYR A 223 34.11 -59.78 68.00
CA TYR A 223 35.06 -59.12 68.91
C TYR A 223 35.81 -60.12 69.78
N GLN A 224 35.15 -61.16 70.26
CA GLN A 224 35.75 -62.17 71.12
C GLN A 224 36.72 -63.06 70.34
N ASP A 225 36.35 -63.46 69.13
CA ASP A 225 37.22 -64.16 68.20
C ASP A 225 38.40 -63.27 67.81
N ALA A 226 38.17 -61.97 67.65
CA ALA A 226 39.22 -61.01 67.39
C ALA A 226 40.24 -60.89 68.56
N LEU A 227 39.74 -60.78 69.78
CA LEU A 227 40.60 -60.78 70.96
C LEU A 227 41.39 -62.08 71.10
N SER A 228 40.82 -63.22 70.70
CA SER A 228 41.48 -64.52 70.80
C SER A 228 42.70 -64.65 69.87
N LEU A 229 42.60 -64.15 68.62
CA LEU A 229 43.72 -64.17 67.68
C LEU A 229 44.76 -63.09 68.04
N LEU A 230 44.33 -61.93 68.55
CA LEU A 230 45.26 -60.91 69.05
C LEU A 230 46.10 -61.46 70.20
N LYS A 231 45.48 -62.19 71.14
CA LYS A 231 46.20 -62.83 72.26
C LYS A 231 47.27 -63.82 71.77
N LYS A 232 46.96 -64.63 70.75
CA LYS A 232 47.94 -65.55 70.14
C LYS A 232 49.12 -64.82 69.48
N ALA A 233 48.85 -63.76 68.70
CA ALA A 233 49.91 -62.95 68.09
C ALA A 233 50.76 -62.20 69.14
N MET A 234 50.13 -61.80 70.25
CA MET A 234 50.85 -61.23 71.40
C MET A 234 51.72 -62.26 72.12
N ASP A 235 51.29 -63.52 72.24
CA ASP A 235 52.10 -64.58 72.84
C ASP A 235 53.37 -64.88 72.00
N GLU A 236 53.30 -64.76 70.67
CA GLU A 236 54.46 -64.89 69.77
C GLU A 236 55.46 -63.73 69.92
N LEU A 237 54.97 -62.48 69.98
CA LEU A 237 55.80 -61.29 70.27
C LEU A 237 56.34 -61.28 71.71
N ASP A 238 55.55 -61.84 72.64
CA ASP A 238 55.80 -62.21 74.04
C ASP A 238 57.05 -63.06 74.29
N SER A 239 57.51 -63.81 73.27
CA SER A 239 58.52 -64.86 73.41
C SER A 239 59.82 -64.33 74.05
N PRO A 240 60.43 -65.07 75.00
CA PRO A 240 61.70 -64.68 75.63
C PRO A 240 62.87 -64.60 74.61
N GLU A 241 62.69 -65.10 73.40
CA GLU A 241 63.63 -64.97 72.27
C GLU A 241 63.78 -63.51 71.79
N HIS A 242 62.79 -62.65 72.03
CA HIS A 242 62.78 -61.24 71.63
C HIS A 242 63.22 -60.28 72.75
N MET A 243 63.70 -60.80 73.89
CA MET A 243 64.13 -60.01 75.04
C MET A 243 65.52 -59.40 74.80
N PRO A 244 65.71 -58.07 74.96
CA PRO A 244 67.02 -57.44 74.81
C PRO A 244 68.03 -57.93 75.86
N GLY A 245 69.30 -58.04 75.45
CA GLY A 245 70.37 -58.53 76.31
C GLY A 245 70.65 -57.60 77.49
N GLY A 246 70.50 -58.09 78.72
CA GLY A 246 70.79 -57.35 79.95
C GLY A 246 69.57 -56.91 80.77
N LEU A 247 68.36 -57.22 80.31
CA LEU A 247 67.12 -57.00 81.06
C LEU A 247 66.84 -58.12 82.08
N ASP A 248 66.31 -57.73 83.23
CA ASP A 248 65.79 -58.69 84.23
C ASP A 248 64.43 -59.25 83.79
N GLN A 249 64.20 -60.52 84.09
CA GLN A 249 62.99 -61.23 83.70
C GLN A 249 61.72 -60.59 84.29
N SER A 250 61.83 -60.00 85.49
CA SER A 250 60.72 -59.29 86.13
C SER A 250 60.34 -57.98 85.42
N VAL A 251 61.29 -57.32 84.76
CA VAL A 251 61.07 -56.09 83.99
C VAL A 251 60.48 -56.42 82.62
N TRP A 252 60.92 -57.52 82.00
CA TRP A 252 60.35 -58.04 80.76
C TRP A 252 58.87 -58.44 80.93
N GLU A 253 58.52 -59.16 82.00
CA GLU A 253 57.12 -59.51 82.28
C GLU A 253 56.23 -58.28 82.48
N ARG A 254 56.76 -57.23 83.13
CA ARG A 254 56.07 -55.93 83.30
C ARG A 254 55.89 -55.21 81.96
N PHE A 255 56.90 -55.24 81.10
CA PHE A 255 56.84 -54.70 79.74
C PHE A 255 55.80 -55.41 78.87
N CYS A 256 55.80 -56.74 78.86
CA CYS A 256 54.82 -57.55 78.13
C CYS A 256 53.39 -57.23 78.58
N LEU A 257 53.18 -57.07 79.90
CA LEU A 257 51.89 -56.70 80.46
C LEU A 257 51.45 -55.27 80.05
N ALA A 258 52.36 -54.29 80.09
CA ALA A 258 52.08 -52.93 79.61
C ALA A 258 51.78 -52.88 78.10
N ARG A 259 52.51 -53.67 77.30
CA ARG A 259 52.30 -53.82 75.85
C ARG A 259 50.96 -54.47 75.54
N ARG A 260 50.60 -55.56 76.23
CA ARG A 260 49.29 -56.21 76.11
C ARG A 260 48.15 -55.26 76.47
N ASN A 261 48.25 -54.53 77.59
CA ASN A 261 47.24 -53.54 78.00
C ASN A 261 47.07 -52.42 76.95
N LYS A 262 48.16 -51.90 76.38
CA LYS A 262 48.10 -50.94 75.27
C LYS A 262 47.38 -51.54 74.08
N MET A 263 47.76 -52.75 73.65
CA MET A 263 47.16 -53.39 72.48
C MET A 263 45.67 -53.71 72.69
N GLU A 264 45.28 -54.22 73.85
CA GLU A 264 43.88 -54.46 74.20
C GLU A 264 43.07 -53.14 74.22
N SER A 265 43.63 -52.06 74.77
CA SER A 265 42.97 -50.74 74.78
C SER A 265 42.82 -50.14 73.38
N VAL A 266 43.84 -50.28 72.52
CA VAL A 266 43.82 -49.78 71.14
C VAL A 266 42.83 -50.59 70.29
N GLU A 267 42.78 -51.90 70.45
CA GLU A 267 41.84 -52.75 69.73
C GLU A 267 40.40 -52.50 70.18
N LEU A 268 40.15 -52.35 71.49
CA LEU A 268 38.86 -51.94 72.02
C LEU A 268 38.39 -50.59 71.46
N VAL A 269 39.30 -49.62 71.29
CA VAL A 269 38.99 -48.32 70.67
C VAL A 269 38.65 -48.48 69.20
N LYS A 270 39.39 -49.30 68.43
CA LYS A 270 39.05 -49.57 67.02
C LYS A 270 37.66 -50.20 66.88
N TRP A 271 37.34 -51.19 67.71
CA TRP A 271 36.02 -51.83 67.69
C TRP A 271 34.89 -50.88 68.07
N LYS A 272 35.09 -50.04 69.08
CA LYS A 272 34.14 -48.99 69.42
C LYS A 272 33.99 -47.96 68.30
N ALA A 273 35.07 -47.61 67.62
CA ALA A 273 35.04 -46.70 66.47
C ALA A 273 34.31 -47.30 65.27
N LEU A 274 34.49 -48.60 64.98
CA LEU A 274 33.73 -49.32 63.95
C LEU A 274 32.24 -49.38 64.27
N ALA A 275 31.88 -49.78 65.50
CA ALA A 275 30.49 -49.80 65.95
C ALA A 275 29.84 -48.41 65.88
N LEU A 276 30.58 -47.36 66.23
CA LEU A 276 30.14 -45.97 66.12
C LEU A 276 29.95 -45.54 64.66
N ALA A 277 30.86 -45.90 63.76
CA ALA A 277 30.75 -45.59 62.34
C ALA A 277 29.51 -46.26 61.71
N GLU A 278 29.18 -47.48 62.13
CA GLU A 278 27.95 -48.17 61.71
C GLU A 278 26.70 -47.50 62.26
N MET A 279 26.71 -47.12 63.54
CA MET A 279 25.61 -46.37 64.13
C MET A 279 25.42 -45.03 63.42
N GLN A 280 26.49 -44.30 63.11
CA GLN A 280 26.44 -43.04 62.33
C GLN A 280 25.91 -43.26 60.91
N ALA A 281 26.35 -44.31 60.21
CA ALA A 281 25.83 -44.64 58.88
C ALA A 281 24.33 -45.01 58.92
N PHE A 282 23.87 -45.63 60.01
CA PHE A 282 22.45 -45.86 60.24
C PHE A 282 21.69 -44.55 60.53
N LEU A 283 22.25 -43.66 61.37
CA LEU A 283 21.68 -42.34 61.63
C LEU A 283 21.49 -41.54 60.35
N GLN A 284 22.54 -41.43 59.53
CA GLN A 284 22.51 -40.66 58.30
C GLN A 284 21.41 -41.15 57.36
N ARG A 285 21.31 -42.47 57.16
CA ARG A 285 20.23 -43.09 56.37
C ARG A 285 18.85 -42.69 56.90
N ARG A 286 18.64 -42.67 58.22
CA ARG A 286 17.36 -42.27 58.83
C ARG A 286 17.07 -40.77 58.71
N VAL A 287 18.11 -39.93 58.77
CA VAL A 287 18.00 -38.48 58.52
C VAL A 287 17.58 -38.24 57.07
N ASP A 288 18.25 -38.87 56.11
CA ASP A 288 17.96 -38.75 54.68
C ASP A 288 16.52 -39.21 54.36
N GLU A 289 16.08 -40.34 54.94
CA GLU A 289 14.70 -40.84 54.81
C GLU A 289 13.67 -39.84 55.37
N ASN A 290 13.96 -39.18 56.50
CA ASN A 290 13.08 -38.18 57.11
C ASN A 290 13.04 -36.89 56.29
N GLU A 291 14.17 -36.44 55.75
CA GLU A 291 14.23 -35.29 54.84
C GLU A 291 13.44 -35.56 53.56
N LYS A 292 13.60 -36.74 52.96
CA LYS A 292 12.80 -37.17 51.81
C LYS A 292 11.30 -37.18 52.13
N MET A 293 10.92 -37.71 53.30
CA MET A 293 9.52 -37.71 53.73
C MET A 293 8.98 -36.29 53.98
N LYS A 294 9.81 -35.37 54.49
CA LYS A 294 9.43 -33.95 54.65
C LYS A 294 9.24 -33.27 53.29
N SER A 295 10.14 -33.47 52.32
CA SER A 295 9.99 -32.90 50.98
C SER A 295 8.77 -33.47 50.26
N GLU A 296 8.49 -34.77 50.41
CA GLU A 296 7.27 -35.38 49.87
C GLU A 296 6.01 -34.75 50.48
N LEU A 297 5.98 -34.53 51.80
CA LEU A 297 4.85 -33.87 52.47
C LEU A 297 4.66 -32.44 51.99
N GLU A 298 5.74 -31.67 51.85
CA GLU A 298 5.71 -30.29 51.37
C GLU A 298 5.16 -30.21 49.93
N ASN A 299 5.63 -31.08 49.03
CA ASN A 299 5.12 -31.15 47.66
C ASN A 299 3.61 -31.44 47.63
N ILE A 300 3.12 -32.38 48.46
CA ILE A 300 1.69 -32.66 48.57
C ILE A 300 0.91 -31.43 49.06
N PHE A 301 1.45 -30.67 50.01
CA PHE A 301 0.81 -29.45 50.49
C PHE A 301 0.73 -28.36 49.41
N GLN A 302 1.79 -28.19 48.62
CA GLN A 302 1.82 -27.25 47.50
C GLN A 302 0.79 -27.63 46.43
N GLU A 303 0.73 -28.91 46.04
CA GLU A 303 -0.28 -29.41 45.10
C GLU A 303 -1.71 -29.21 45.61
N LEU A 304 -1.95 -29.45 46.91
CA LEU A 304 -3.26 -29.27 47.53
C LEU A 304 -3.66 -27.79 47.55
N THR A 305 -2.71 -26.89 47.80
CA THR A 305 -2.94 -25.43 47.76
C THR A 305 -3.28 -24.99 46.35
N TRP A 306 -2.52 -25.45 45.36
CA TRP A 306 -2.78 -25.18 43.95
C TRP A 306 -4.16 -25.68 43.51
N LEU A 307 -4.56 -26.91 43.88
CA LEU A 307 -5.89 -27.44 43.57
C LEU A 307 -7.01 -26.61 44.19
N LYS A 308 -6.83 -26.13 45.43
CA LYS A 308 -7.81 -25.27 46.09
C LYS A 308 -7.99 -23.93 45.38
N GLU A 309 -6.89 -23.31 44.95
CA GLU A 309 -6.94 -22.08 44.16
C GLU A 309 -7.63 -22.32 42.82
N GLU A 310 -7.32 -23.42 42.14
CA GLU A 310 -7.93 -23.73 40.84
C GLU A 310 -9.43 -24.01 40.98
N LYS A 311 -9.83 -24.78 42.00
CA LYS A 311 -11.24 -24.98 42.35
C LYS A 311 -11.94 -23.65 42.64
N MET A 312 -11.32 -22.76 43.42
CA MET A 312 -11.88 -21.44 43.71
C MET A 312 -12.07 -20.60 42.44
N LYS A 313 -11.10 -20.61 41.52
CA LYS A 313 -11.24 -19.91 40.22
C LYS A 313 -12.40 -20.46 39.42
N LEU A 314 -12.54 -21.78 39.32
CA LEU A 314 -13.63 -22.41 38.57
C LEU A 314 -15.00 -22.10 39.18
N GLN A 315 -15.11 -22.10 40.50
CA GLN A 315 -16.35 -21.73 41.19
C GLN A 315 -16.73 -20.25 41.01
N GLN A 316 -15.75 -19.37 40.82
CA GLN A 316 -15.98 -17.95 40.58
C GLN A 316 -16.20 -17.63 39.09
N ASN A 317 -15.53 -18.36 38.20
CA ASN A 317 -15.57 -18.16 36.76
C ASN A 317 -16.75 -18.92 36.14
N LEU A 318 -17.91 -18.26 36.13
CA LEU A 318 -19.10 -18.79 35.49
C LEU A 318 -19.02 -18.62 33.96
N THR A 319 -19.24 -19.71 33.22
CA THR A 319 -19.37 -19.66 31.77
C THR A 319 -20.69 -18.98 31.39
N VAL A 320 -20.59 -17.81 30.76
CA VAL A 320 -21.74 -17.07 30.25
C VAL A 320 -21.82 -17.23 28.74
N GLN A 321 -22.99 -17.59 28.23
CA GLN A 321 -23.25 -17.69 26.79
C GLN A 321 -23.86 -16.41 26.25
N PHE A 322 -23.31 -15.92 25.14
CA PHE A 322 -23.82 -14.76 24.43
C PHE A 322 -24.33 -15.17 23.05
N LEU A 323 -25.50 -14.64 22.67
CA LEU A 323 -26.04 -14.77 21.32
C LEU A 323 -25.67 -13.52 20.52
N LEU A 324 -24.74 -13.66 19.59
CA LEU A 324 -24.28 -12.58 18.72
C LEU A 324 -24.77 -12.81 17.29
N LYS A 325 -25.09 -11.73 16.58
CA LYS A 325 -25.48 -11.80 15.17
C LYS A 325 -24.24 -11.93 14.28
N GLN A 326 -24.38 -12.59 13.14
CA GLN A 326 -23.35 -12.60 12.09
C GLN A 326 -23.02 -11.15 11.68
N GLY A 327 -21.74 -10.79 11.74
CA GLY A 327 -21.25 -9.42 11.56
C GLY A 327 -20.89 -8.69 12.86
N GLN A 328 -21.26 -9.21 14.03
CA GLN A 328 -20.70 -8.79 15.33
C GLN A 328 -19.49 -9.62 15.75
N VAL A 329 -19.23 -10.69 15.00
CA VAL A 329 -18.07 -11.58 15.16
C VAL A 329 -17.20 -11.41 13.92
N GLU A 330 -15.98 -10.94 14.13
CA GLU A 330 -14.96 -10.76 13.10
C GLU A 330 -13.99 -11.94 13.16
N LEU A 331 -14.44 -13.12 12.75
CA LEU A 331 -13.59 -14.31 12.62
C LEU A 331 -13.60 -14.79 11.18
N ASP A 332 -12.46 -15.30 10.73
CA ASP A 332 -12.35 -15.94 9.42
C ASP A 332 -13.23 -17.19 9.40
N SER A 333 -14.17 -17.23 8.45
CA SER A 333 -15.21 -18.26 8.44
C SER A 333 -14.66 -19.59 7.95
N THR A 334 -14.26 -20.47 8.86
CA THR A 334 -14.19 -21.91 8.61
C THR A 334 -15.61 -22.51 8.65
N ALA A 335 -15.87 -23.63 7.96
CA ALA A 335 -17.19 -24.27 7.92
C ALA A 335 -17.73 -24.69 9.31
N VAL A 336 -16.83 -24.86 10.28
CA VAL A 336 -17.13 -24.90 11.71
C VAL A 336 -16.39 -23.72 12.33
N PRO A 337 -17.08 -22.69 12.86
CA PRO A 337 -16.39 -21.54 13.41
C PRO A 337 -15.69 -21.94 14.71
N GLU A 338 -14.37 -21.75 14.74
CA GLU A 338 -13.55 -21.94 15.94
C GLU A 338 -13.43 -20.61 16.68
N TYR A 339 -13.92 -20.57 17.92
CA TYR A 339 -13.95 -19.34 18.74
C TYR A 339 -12.85 -19.29 19.80
N SER A 340 -11.86 -20.19 19.73
CA SER A 340 -10.77 -20.31 20.71
C SER A 340 -9.96 -19.01 20.86
N ASP A 341 -9.74 -18.31 19.74
CA ASP A 341 -8.99 -17.04 19.68
C ASP A 341 -9.90 -15.80 19.78
N ALA A 342 -11.20 -16.00 20.03
CA ALA A 342 -12.16 -14.90 20.06
C ALA A 342 -12.02 -14.07 21.34
N ILE A 343 -11.88 -12.75 21.18
CA ILE A 343 -11.77 -11.80 22.29
C ILE A 343 -13.01 -10.91 22.31
N LEU A 344 -13.65 -10.79 23.47
CA LEU A 344 -14.77 -9.87 23.66
C LEU A 344 -14.25 -8.44 23.85
N ILE A 345 -14.49 -7.59 22.85
CA ILE A 345 -14.09 -6.17 22.87
C ILE A 345 -15.34 -5.31 23.08
N ASN A 346 -15.25 -4.30 23.95
CA ASN A 346 -16.33 -3.34 24.11
C ASN A 346 -16.45 -2.48 22.83
N ARG A 347 -17.68 -2.38 22.32
CA ARG A 347 -18.01 -1.59 21.13
C ARG A 347 -17.52 -0.13 21.22
N SER A 348 -17.51 0.47 22.41
CA SER A 348 -17.06 1.85 22.59
C SER A 348 -15.63 2.06 22.12
N VAL A 349 -14.74 1.09 22.34
CA VAL A 349 -13.33 1.16 21.93
C VAL A 349 -13.22 1.20 20.41
N VAL A 350 -14.00 0.38 19.71
CA VAL A 350 -14.05 0.34 18.24
C VAL A 350 -14.66 1.63 17.68
N GLU A 351 -15.73 2.14 18.29
CA GLU A 351 -16.35 3.39 17.89
C GLU A 351 -15.44 4.60 18.11
N GLU A 352 -14.73 4.66 19.23
CA GLU A 352 -13.73 5.70 19.52
C GLU A 352 -12.57 5.67 18.51
N LEU A 353 -12.07 4.47 18.17
CA LEU A 353 -11.07 4.28 17.12
C LEU A 353 -11.59 4.75 15.75
N ASN A 354 -12.82 4.37 15.39
CA ASN A 354 -13.44 4.79 14.13
C ASN A 354 -13.67 6.30 14.06
N CYS A 355 -14.10 6.94 15.15
CA CYS A 355 -14.20 8.39 15.26
C CYS A 355 -12.82 9.05 15.09
N THR A 356 -11.79 8.49 15.71
CA THR A 356 -10.40 8.98 15.57
C THR A 356 -9.90 8.83 14.14
N LEU A 357 -10.15 7.69 13.50
CA LEU A 357 -9.81 7.44 12.09
C LEU A 357 -10.53 8.40 11.15
N ALA A 358 -11.83 8.66 11.37
CA ALA A 358 -12.59 9.62 10.60
C ALA A 358 -12.02 11.03 10.74
N ALA A 359 -11.70 11.47 11.96
CA ALA A 359 -11.08 12.77 12.21
C ALA A 359 -9.70 12.91 11.57
N GLN A 360 -8.88 11.85 11.56
CA GLN A 360 -7.60 11.84 10.84
C GLN A 360 -7.80 11.87 9.31
N GLY A 361 -8.80 11.15 8.81
CA GLY A 361 -9.20 11.19 7.41
C GLY A 361 -9.61 12.59 6.97
N GLU A 362 -10.42 13.29 7.78
CA GLU A 362 -10.83 14.66 7.53
C GLU A 362 -9.62 15.62 7.54
N LYS A 363 -8.72 15.51 8.52
CA LYS A 363 -7.46 16.28 8.53
C LYS A 363 -6.64 16.08 7.25
N LYS A 364 -6.54 14.84 6.77
CA LYS A 364 -5.84 14.53 5.52
C LYS A 364 -6.51 15.19 4.32
N ILE A 365 -7.85 15.15 4.26
CA ILE A 365 -8.62 15.80 3.19
C ILE A 365 -8.43 17.32 3.24
N THR A 366 -8.52 17.94 4.41
CA THR A 366 -8.29 19.38 4.58
C THR A 366 -6.89 19.78 4.11
N ALA A 367 -5.86 19.04 4.54
CA ALA A 367 -4.49 19.28 4.07
C ALA A 367 -4.35 19.11 2.55
N MET A 368 -5.03 18.12 1.94
CA MET A 368 -5.05 17.95 0.48
C MET A 368 -5.74 19.12 -0.23
N VAL A 369 -6.82 19.67 0.35
CA VAL A 369 -7.53 20.84 -0.20
C VAL A 369 -6.66 22.09 -0.10
N GLU A 370 -6.03 22.32 1.05
CA GLU A 370 -5.09 23.43 1.26
C GLU A 370 -3.92 23.37 0.28
N PHE A 371 -3.32 22.18 0.08
CA PHE A 371 -2.23 22.00 -0.88
C PHE A 371 -2.68 22.28 -2.33
N LYS A 372 -3.87 21.81 -2.69
CA LYS A 372 -4.48 22.08 -4.01
C LYS A 372 -4.67 23.58 -4.22
N ASP A 373 -5.19 24.30 -3.23
CA ASP A 373 -5.43 25.74 -3.35
C ASP A 373 -4.12 26.57 -3.30
N PHE A 374 -3.13 26.13 -2.52
CA PHE A 374 -1.76 26.67 -2.57
C PHE A 374 -1.13 26.52 -3.96
N SER A 375 -1.28 25.35 -4.57
CA SER A 375 -0.78 25.09 -5.93
C SER A 375 -1.46 25.99 -6.97
N LYS A 376 -2.78 26.22 -6.85
CA LYS A 376 -3.48 27.21 -7.70
C LYS A 376 -2.92 28.61 -7.51
N GLY A 377 -2.65 29.00 -6.26
CA GLY A 377 -2.03 30.30 -5.94
C GLY A 377 -0.67 30.47 -6.61
N ILE A 378 0.18 29.44 -6.58
CA ILE A 378 1.48 29.44 -7.29
C ILE A 378 1.27 29.64 -8.79
N ILE A 379 0.37 28.88 -9.42
CA ILE A 379 0.10 28.98 -10.86
C ILE A 379 -0.38 30.38 -11.24
N GLN A 380 -1.24 30.98 -10.42
CA GLN A 380 -1.70 32.36 -10.63
C GLN A 380 -0.55 33.36 -10.54
N LEU A 381 0.30 33.26 -9.50
CA LEU A 381 1.46 34.12 -9.32
C LEU A 381 2.49 33.97 -10.47
N GLU A 382 2.72 32.74 -10.94
CA GLU A 382 3.57 32.50 -12.11
C GLU A 382 3.03 33.15 -13.38
N TRP A 383 1.71 33.08 -13.58
CA TRP A 383 1.05 33.75 -14.69
C TRP A 383 1.17 35.27 -14.60
N GLU A 384 0.93 35.85 -13.41
CA GLU A 384 1.09 37.29 -13.16
C GLU A 384 2.54 37.74 -13.39
N HIS A 385 3.51 36.97 -12.90
CA HIS A 385 4.92 37.23 -13.14
C HIS A 385 5.27 37.20 -14.64
N LYS A 386 4.75 36.20 -15.38
CA LYS A 386 4.96 36.11 -16.83
C LYS A 386 4.34 37.30 -17.57
N LYS A 387 3.14 37.73 -17.18
CA LYS A 387 2.47 38.92 -17.70
C LYS A 387 3.32 40.17 -17.45
N MET A 388 3.78 40.39 -16.23
CA MET A 388 4.64 41.54 -15.88
C MET A 388 5.94 41.51 -16.68
N LYS A 389 6.57 40.34 -16.83
CA LYS A 389 7.78 40.20 -17.66
C LYS A 389 7.54 40.56 -19.13
N MET A 390 6.40 40.17 -19.70
CA MET A 390 6.01 40.58 -21.06
C MET A 390 5.77 42.09 -21.16
N GLN A 391 5.13 42.70 -20.16
CA GLN A 391 4.95 44.15 -20.11
C GLN A 391 6.27 44.90 -20.01
N ILE A 392 7.21 44.40 -19.20
CA ILE A 392 8.57 44.95 -19.12
C ILE A 392 9.24 44.85 -20.50
N GLN A 393 9.16 43.71 -21.17
CA GLN A 393 9.73 43.53 -22.51
C GLN A 393 9.13 44.51 -23.53
N ASP A 394 7.80 44.63 -23.58
CA ASP A 394 7.10 45.58 -24.44
C ASP A 394 7.54 47.03 -24.18
N LEU A 395 7.64 47.43 -22.91
CA LEU A 395 8.13 48.76 -22.53
C LEU A 395 9.60 48.97 -22.90
N THR A 396 10.45 47.96 -22.74
CA THR A 396 11.87 48.06 -23.15
C THR A 396 12.02 48.16 -24.67
N GLU A 397 11.18 47.47 -25.44
CA GLU A 397 11.21 47.54 -26.89
C GLU A 397 10.71 48.90 -27.37
N LYS A 398 9.60 49.39 -26.80
CA LYS A 398 9.12 50.78 -27.04
C LYS A 398 10.19 51.82 -26.70
N ALA A 399 10.94 51.64 -25.61
CA ALA A 399 12.04 52.53 -25.27
C ALA A 399 13.17 52.48 -26.31
N ARG A 400 13.52 51.29 -26.81
CA ARG A 400 14.48 51.13 -27.91
C ARG A 400 14.00 51.80 -29.19
N ASP A 401 12.74 51.61 -29.55
CA ASP A 401 12.13 52.23 -30.73
C ASP A 401 12.23 53.77 -30.66
N ILE A 402 11.96 54.36 -29.50
CA ILE A 402 12.10 55.81 -29.28
C ILE A 402 13.55 56.26 -29.47
N VAL A 403 14.53 55.48 -29.00
CA VAL A 403 15.97 55.81 -29.16
C VAL A 403 16.41 55.68 -30.62
N ILE A 404 15.90 54.70 -31.36
CA ILE A 404 16.27 54.42 -32.75
C ILE A 404 15.54 55.38 -33.72
N LEU A 405 14.41 55.97 -33.32
CA LEU A 405 13.62 56.86 -34.16
C LEU A 405 14.48 58.03 -34.67
N PRO A 406 14.73 58.14 -36.00
CA PRO A 406 15.49 59.24 -36.54
C PRO A 406 14.65 60.52 -36.43
N ILE A 407 15.09 61.45 -35.58
CA ILE A 407 14.40 62.72 -35.38
C ILE A 407 14.62 63.59 -36.62
N SER A 408 13.57 63.78 -37.41
CA SER A 408 13.57 64.67 -38.56
C SER A 408 13.78 66.13 -38.11
N LYS A 409 14.22 67.01 -39.02
CA LYS A 409 14.39 68.44 -38.72
C LYS A 409 13.10 69.09 -38.26
N ASP A 410 11.95 68.66 -38.79
CA ASP A 410 10.64 69.18 -38.40
C ASP A 410 10.28 68.74 -36.96
N CYS A 411 10.58 67.50 -36.58
CA CYS A 411 10.42 67.03 -35.20
C CYS A 411 11.36 67.77 -34.22
N GLN A 412 12.60 68.08 -34.63
CA GLN A 412 13.50 68.90 -33.82
C GLN A 412 12.95 70.31 -33.60
N LEU A 413 12.44 70.95 -34.66
CA LEU A 413 11.81 72.27 -34.58
C LEU A 413 10.57 72.28 -33.69
N PHE A 414 9.73 71.23 -33.77
CA PHE A 414 8.58 71.05 -32.89
C PHE A 414 8.96 70.94 -31.42
N LEU A 415 10.01 70.17 -31.10
CA LEU A 415 10.44 69.94 -29.72
C LEU A 415 11.21 71.12 -29.10
N THR A 416 11.89 71.93 -29.91
CA THR A 416 12.76 73.03 -29.43
C THR A 416 12.08 74.39 -29.39
N VAL A 417 11.11 74.65 -30.27
CA VAL A 417 10.43 75.94 -30.34
C VAL A 417 9.14 75.89 -29.52
N GLN A 418 9.07 76.69 -28.44
CA GLN A 418 7.89 76.74 -27.55
C GLN A 418 6.57 77.11 -28.25
N ASN A 419 6.66 77.78 -29.40
CA ASN A 419 5.53 78.26 -30.19
C ASN A 419 5.68 77.81 -31.65
N TYR A 420 5.77 76.49 -31.86
CA TYR A 420 5.97 75.87 -33.17
C TYR A 420 4.94 76.35 -34.20
N ASP A 421 3.66 76.43 -33.82
CA ASP A 421 2.58 76.88 -34.69
C ASP A 421 2.79 78.31 -35.17
N THR A 422 3.32 79.19 -34.31
CA THR A 422 3.60 80.58 -34.65
C THR A 422 4.82 80.70 -35.55
N HIS A 423 5.84 79.86 -35.33
CA HIS A 423 7.02 79.78 -36.20
C HIS A 423 6.67 79.26 -37.60
N ILE A 424 5.85 78.21 -37.70
CA ILE A 424 5.33 77.75 -39.00
C ILE A 424 4.48 78.84 -39.64
N ALA A 425 3.57 79.48 -38.90
CA ALA A 425 2.72 80.53 -39.46
C ALA A 425 3.54 81.70 -40.01
N GLN A 426 4.62 82.10 -39.33
CA GLN A 426 5.55 83.12 -39.83
C GLN A 426 6.32 82.66 -41.07
N HIS A 427 6.82 81.41 -41.08
CA HIS A 427 7.50 80.85 -42.24
C HIS A 427 6.56 80.74 -43.45
N LEU A 428 5.34 80.25 -43.25
CA LEU A 428 4.28 80.19 -44.26
C LEU A 428 3.93 81.58 -44.76
N ALA A 429 3.74 82.56 -43.87
CA ALA A 429 3.46 83.94 -44.25
C ALA A 429 4.61 84.54 -45.09
N GLY A 430 5.87 84.24 -44.74
CA GLY A 430 7.04 84.64 -45.53
C GLY A 430 7.07 84.00 -46.93
N MET A 431 6.76 82.70 -47.02
CA MET A 431 6.63 82.00 -48.31
C MET A 431 5.48 82.56 -49.15
N GLU A 432 4.33 82.83 -48.55
CA GLU A 432 3.17 83.42 -49.21
C GLU A 432 3.47 84.83 -49.74
N GLN A 433 4.20 85.66 -48.98
CA GLN A 433 4.66 86.96 -49.45
C GLN A 433 5.60 86.83 -50.65
N SER A 434 6.56 85.89 -50.61
CA SER A 434 7.48 85.63 -51.73
C SER A 434 6.73 85.15 -52.97
N LEU A 435 5.79 84.22 -52.82
CA LEU A 435 4.90 83.75 -53.89
C LEU A 435 4.07 84.91 -54.45
N GLY A 436 3.53 85.78 -53.61
CA GLY A 436 2.78 86.97 -54.02
C GLY A 436 3.63 87.97 -54.84
N VAL A 437 4.90 88.16 -54.48
CA VAL A 437 5.85 88.97 -55.27
C VAL A 437 6.12 88.31 -56.63
N MET A 438 6.37 87.00 -56.65
CA MET A 438 6.60 86.25 -57.89
C MET A 438 5.37 86.27 -58.81
N ASP A 439 4.16 86.14 -58.27
CA ASP A 439 2.91 86.22 -59.05
C ASP A 439 2.70 87.61 -59.67
N LYS A 440 2.96 88.69 -58.90
CA LYS A 440 2.92 90.07 -59.44
C LYS A 440 3.92 90.27 -60.57
N LEU A 441 5.15 89.77 -60.41
CA LEU A 441 6.19 89.81 -61.45
C LEU A 441 5.77 89.00 -62.68
N HIS A 442 5.24 87.80 -62.48
CA HIS A 442 4.74 86.93 -63.54
C HIS A 442 3.62 87.62 -64.33
N LYS A 443 2.61 88.18 -63.65
CA LYS A 443 1.52 88.95 -64.28
C LYS A 443 2.03 90.14 -65.09
N LYS A 444 3.05 90.87 -64.59
CA LYS A 444 3.69 91.96 -65.35
C LYS A 444 4.39 91.44 -66.60
N ASN A 445 5.15 90.35 -66.48
CA ASN A 445 5.84 89.73 -67.60
C ASN A 445 4.85 89.21 -68.64
N VAL A 446 3.77 88.54 -68.25
CA VAL A 446 2.72 88.08 -69.15
C VAL A 446 2.11 89.25 -69.91
N LYS A 447 1.76 90.36 -69.25
CA LYS A 447 1.25 91.57 -69.93
C LYS A 447 2.25 92.15 -70.95
N ASN A 448 3.54 92.16 -70.63
CA ASN A 448 4.59 92.62 -71.54
C ASN A 448 4.71 91.69 -72.77
N HIS A 449 4.71 90.38 -72.56
CA HIS A 449 4.73 89.41 -73.66
C HIS A 449 3.49 89.52 -74.53
N GLN A 450 2.30 89.71 -73.95
CA GLN A 450 1.06 89.94 -74.70
C GLN A 450 1.11 91.22 -75.55
N LYS A 451 1.75 92.31 -75.06
CA LYS A 451 2.00 93.51 -75.88
C LYS A 451 2.91 93.19 -77.06
N LYS A 452 4.04 92.52 -76.81
CA LYS A 452 5.01 92.15 -77.85
C LYS A 452 4.41 91.20 -78.90
N VAL A 453 3.57 90.25 -78.48
CA VAL A 453 2.80 89.39 -79.39
C VAL A 453 1.84 90.20 -80.25
N ARG A 454 1.17 91.22 -79.70
CA ARG A 454 0.29 92.10 -80.48
C ARG A 454 1.06 92.91 -81.53
N GLU A 455 2.24 93.42 -81.17
CA GLU A 455 3.13 94.12 -82.10
C GLU A 455 3.63 93.20 -83.21
N LEU A 456 4.11 92.01 -82.86
CA LEU A 456 4.53 91.00 -83.84
C LEU A 456 3.38 90.58 -84.75
N LYS A 457 2.17 90.36 -84.24
CA LYS A 457 0.97 90.07 -85.06
C LYS A 457 0.60 91.21 -86.01
N LYS A 458 0.88 92.47 -85.66
CA LYS A 458 0.72 93.60 -86.61
C LYS A 458 1.82 93.56 -87.68
N GLY A 459 3.06 93.30 -87.29
CA GLY A 459 4.18 93.15 -88.21
C GLY A 459 4.01 92.00 -89.20
N ILE A 460 3.53 90.84 -88.74
CA ILE A 460 3.21 89.69 -89.58
C ILE A 460 2.15 90.07 -90.62
N ARG A 461 1.04 90.71 -90.21
CA ARG A 461 0.00 91.15 -91.16
C ARG A 461 0.52 92.09 -92.24
N LEU A 462 1.38 93.04 -91.87
CA LEU A 462 2.02 93.93 -92.84
C LEU A 462 2.93 93.17 -93.81
N LYS A 463 3.68 92.17 -93.31
CA LYS A 463 4.54 91.33 -94.14
C LYS A 463 3.75 90.36 -95.02
N GLU A 464 2.63 89.82 -94.55
CA GLU A 464 1.72 89.01 -95.35
C GLU A 464 1.13 89.83 -96.50
N GLN A 465 0.74 91.07 -96.24
CA GLN A 465 0.24 91.98 -97.28
C GLN A 465 1.33 92.31 -98.31
N ALA A 466 2.56 92.62 -97.88
CA ALA A 466 3.69 92.82 -98.78
C ALA A 466 4.04 91.54 -99.57
N ASN A 467 3.99 90.36 -98.93
CA ASN A 467 4.22 89.08 -99.61
C ASN A 467 3.14 88.77 -100.63
N TYR A 468 1.89 89.17 -100.37
CA TYR A 468 0.80 89.03 -101.33
C TYR A 468 1.03 89.91 -102.57
N GLU A 469 1.45 91.16 -102.38
CA GLU A 469 1.84 92.06 -103.48
C GLU A 469 3.01 91.52 -104.30
N LEU A 470 4.06 91.03 -103.62
CA LEU A 470 5.21 90.39 -104.28
C LEU A 470 4.81 89.11 -105.02
N SER A 471 3.87 88.34 -104.49
CA SER A 471 3.33 87.15 -105.16
C SER A 471 2.55 87.52 -106.42
N LEU A 472 1.85 88.65 -106.41
CA LEU A 472 1.19 89.20 -107.60
C LEU A 472 2.22 89.56 -108.67
N GLN A 473 3.29 90.28 -108.27
CA GLN A 473 4.39 90.65 -109.16
C GLN A 473 5.10 89.41 -109.72
N LEU A 474 5.33 88.38 -108.90
CA LEU A 474 5.94 87.13 -109.35
C LEU A 474 5.11 86.41 -110.41
N LYS A 475 3.77 86.41 -110.27
CA LYS A 475 2.88 85.84 -111.29
C LYS A 475 3.00 86.61 -112.61
N GLU A 476 3.04 87.93 -112.54
CA GLU A 476 3.21 88.79 -113.72
C GLU A 476 4.58 88.56 -114.39
N MET A 477 5.64 88.45 -113.59
CA MET A 477 6.97 88.14 -114.08
C MET A 477 7.04 86.72 -114.67
N LEU A 478 6.36 85.73 -114.09
CA LEU A 478 6.30 84.37 -114.63
C LEU A 478 5.63 84.34 -116.01
N ILE A 479 4.57 85.12 -116.22
CA ILE A 479 3.94 85.28 -117.54
C ILE A 479 4.99 85.84 -118.51
N SER A 480 5.68 86.92 -118.15
CA SER A 480 6.71 87.52 -119.01
C SER A 480 7.89 86.58 -119.33
N VAL A 481 8.29 85.73 -118.38
CA VAL A 481 9.35 84.73 -118.60
C VAL A 481 8.85 83.60 -119.48
N SER A 482 7.62 83.13 -119.30
CA SER A 482 7.02 82.09 -120.15
C SER A 482 6.89 82.55 -121.61
N GLU A 483 6.53 83.82 -121.83
CA GLU A 483 6.51 84.44 -123.15
C GLU A 483 7.91 84.48 -123.78
N ARG A 484 8.93 84.87 -123.00
CA ARG A 484 10.33 84.87 -123.47
C ARG A 484 10.89 83.47 -123.69
N MET A 485 10.48 82.49 -122.90
CA MET A 485 10.90 81.10 -123.02
C MET A 485 10.34 80.48 -124.31
N HIS A 486 9.08 80.78 -124.64
CA HIS A 486 8.50 80.42 -125.93
C HIS A 486 9.23 81.06 -127.12
N ILE A 487 9.72 82.30 -126.99
CA ILE A 487 10.54 82.94 -128.03
C ILE A 487 11.93 82.26 -128.15
N PHE A 488 12.54 81.87 -127.03
CA PHE A 488 13.86 81.22 -127.02
C PHE A 488 13.83 79.78 -127.55
N GLU A 489 12.76 79.03 -127.29
CA GLU A 489 12.60 77.67 -127.82
C GLU A 489 12.39 77.62 -129.34
N ALA A 490 11.88 78.70 -129.94
CA ALA A 490 11.71 78.79 -131.40
C ALA A 490 13.01 79.08 -132.17
N ALA A 491 14.11 79.45 -131.50
CA ALA A 491 15.36 79.90 -132.14
C ALA A 491 16.53 78.89 -132.10
N ASP A 492 16.31 77.66 -131.62
CA ASP A 492 17.21 76.49 -131.59
C ASP A 492 18.73 76.79 -131.44
N THR A 493 19.10 77.50 -130.37
CA THR A 493 20.49 77.83 -129.98
C THR A 493 20.95 77.13 -128.69
N ARG A 494 20.30 76.01 -128.33
CA ARG A 494 20.55 75.30 -127.05
C ARG A 494 22.01 74.87 -126.84
N ASP A 495 22.67 74.38 -127.88
CA ASP A 495 24.03 73.82 -127.75
C ASP A 495 25.14 74.86 -127.50
N ILE A 496 24.92 76.13 -127.83
CA ILE A 496 25.92 77.18 -127.59
C ILE A 496 25.84 77.67 -126.13
N SER A 497 24.65 77.71 -125.53
CA SER A 497 24.47 78.21 -124.17
C SER A 497 25.04 77.26 -123.09
N GLU A 498 24.95 75.94 -123.31
CA GLU A 498 25.48 74.94 -122.37
C GLU A 498 27.02 74.98 -122.29
N LYS A 499 27.71 75.26 -123.41
CA LYS A 499 29.17 75.42 -123.42
C LYS A 499 29.61 76.66 -122.62
N ILE A 500 28.90 77.78 -122.76
CA ILE A 500 29.24 79.02 -122.05
C ILE A 500 28.97 78.90 -120.55
N THR A 501 27.87 78.24 -120.15
CA THR A 501 27.53 78.03 -118.73
C THR A 501 28.52 77.10 -118.04
N LYS A 502 28.94 76.00 -118.68
CA LYS A 502 29.98 75.11 -118.11
C LYS A 502 31.33 75.80 -117.94
N GLN A 503 31.75 76.64 -118.89
CA GLN A 503 33.00 77.41 -118.75
C GLN A 503 32.94 78.44 -117.61
N ARG A 504 31.85 79.22 -117.51
CA ARG A 504 31.68 80.19 -116.41
C ARG A 504 31.62 79.51 -115.05
N TYR A 505 30.97 78.36 -114.94
CA TYR A 505 30.91 77.63 -113.67
C TYR A 505 32.30 77.17 -113.20
N GLN A 506 33.15 76.70 -114.13
CA GLN A 506 34.53 76.33 -113.81
C GLN A 506 35.38 77.54 -113.39
N GLU A 507 35.19 78.72 -113.99
CA GLU A 507 35.88 79.96 -113.59
C GLU A 507 35.47 80.42 -112.18
N ILE A 508 34.18 80.34 -111.85
CA ILE A 508 33.68 80.70 -110.52
C ILE A 508 34.26 79.77 -109.45
N LEU A 509 34.33 78.46 -109.73
CA LEU A 509 34.95 77.50 -108.80
C LEU A 509 36.44 77.78 -108.60
N LYS A 510 37.19 78.11 -109.66
CA LYS A 510 38.60 78.50 -109.54
C LYS A 510 38.76 79.79 -108.72
N GLN A 511 37.93 80.81 -108.96
CA GLN A 511 37.98 82.05 -108.17
C GLN A 511 37.65 81.82 -106.69
N LYS A 512 36.70 80.94 -106.38
CA LYS A 512 36.36 80.60 -104.98
C LYS A 512 37.51 79.88 -104.28
N TYR A 513 38.17 78.96 -104.97
CA TYR A 513 39.31 78.23 -104.42
C TYR A 513 40.49 79.17 -104.14
N LEU A 514 40.82 80.06 -105.07
CA LEU A 514 41.88 81.06 -104.90
C LEU A 514 41.58 82.06 -103.78
N ARG A 515 40.34 82.57 -103.68
CA ARG A 515 39.98 83.49 -102.58
C ARG A 515 40.07 82.82 -101.21
N ASN A 516 39.70 81.54 -101.12
CA ASN A 516 39.84 80.79 -99.87
C ASN A 516 41.31 80.54 -99.51
N PHE A 517 42.15 80.22 -100.50
CA PHE A 517 43.58 80.03 -100.30
C PHE A 517 44.27 81.32 -99.81
N ILE A 518 43.92 82.47 -100.40
CA ILE A 518 44.42 83.78 -99.95
C ILE A 518 43.96 84.08 -98.52
N ARG A 519 42.70 83.81 -98.19
CA ARG A 519 42.20 84.03 -96.83
C ARG A 519 42.90 83.17 -95.77
N GLU A 520 43.32 81.96 -96.14
CA GLU A 520 44.08 81.09 -95.24
C GLU A 520 45.53 81.54 -95.09
N GLN A 521 46.14 82.05 -96.16
CA GLN A 521 47.46 82.70 -96.13
C GLN A 521 47.44 83.98 -95.27
N GLU A 522 46.40 84.81 -95.38
CA GLU A 522 46.22 85.99 -94.54
C GLU A 522 46.08 85.63 -93.05
N LYS A 523 45.39 84.53 -92.72
CA LYS A 523 45.33 84.02 -91.34
C LYS A 523 46.68 83.56 -90.83
N GLN A 524 47.45 82.83 -91.64
CA GLN A 524 48.79 82.36 -91.26
C GLN A 524 49.76 83.54 -91.07
N LEU A 525 49.68 84.55 -91.93
CA LEU A 525 50.47 85.78 -91.77
C LEU A 525 50.05 86.58 -90.53
N ALA A 526 48.75 86.64 -90.20
CA ALA A 526 48.29 87.29 -88.98
C ALA A 526 48.78 86.58 -87.71
N ILE A 527 48.91 85.24 -87.73
CA ILE A 527 49.48 84.46 -86.62
C ILE A 527 50.99 84.72 -86.50
N LEU A 528 51.72 84.74 -87.62
CA LEU A 528 53.16 85.02 -87.58
C LEU A 528 53.46 86.47 -87.16
N GLN A 529 52.57 87.43 -87.44
CA GLN A 529 52.67 88.79 -86.90
C GLN A 529 52.43 88.85 -85.39
N SER A 530 51.77 87.85 -84.79
CA SER A 530 51.59 87.75 -83.33
C SER A 530 52.71 86.98 -82.61
N GLU A 531 53.60 86.27 -83.32
CA GLU A 531 54.76 85.53 -82.74
C GLU A 531 56.09 86.27 -82.91
N ALA A 532 56.06 87.51 -83.41
CA ALA A 532 57.17 88.44 -83.31
C ALA A 532 57.07 89.36 -82.06
N GLU A 533 56.13 89.05 -81.16
CA GLU A 533 56.27 89.12 -79.70
C GLU A 533 56.44 87.69 -79.16
#